data_AF-A0A0Q5VWG0-F1
#
_entry.id   AF-A0A0Q5VWG0-F1
#
_cell.length_a   1.000
_cell.length_b   1.000
_cell.length_c   1.000
_cell.angle_alpha   90.00
_cell.angle_beta   90.00
_cell.angle_gamma   90.00
#
_symmetry.space_group_name_H-M   'P 1'
#
loop_
_entity.id
_entity.type
_entity.pdbx_description
1 polymer ?
#
loop_
_entity_poly.entity_id
_entity_poly.type
_entity_poly.pdbx_seq_one_letter_code
_entity_poly.pdbx_strand_id
1 'polypeptide(L)'
;MTQRTKFIINTSVEYFSARLPGSELDEQTAMILEFLEQEELTVISAVHSSSDGKIRFHHRIPSEELCLLFYKVPQVGHNHKEGGSEPLLGILTLEGGMVKSIYNSVSRVFSPSANSARRSEYGPELSGILENLHQNLGSSLGLPQSGGLPSTKINK
;
A
#
# COMPACT_ATOMS: atom_id res chain seq x y z
N MET A 1 -16.50 20.07 -2.92
CA MET A 1 -15.76 18.80 -2.72
C MET A 1 -16.55 17.64 -3.29
N THR A 2 -15.93 16.84 -4.15
CA THR A 2 -16.53 15.61 -4.70
C THR A 2 -16.61 14.51 -3.62
N GLN A 3 -17.39 13.45 -3.88
CA GLN A 3 -17.47 12.27 -3.01
C GLN A 3 -16.07 11.65 -2.78
N ARG A 4 -15.23 11.63 -3.83
CA ARG A 4 -13.87 11.06 -3.78
C ARG A 4 -12.90 11.88 -2.96
N THR A 5 -12.95 13.21 -3.09
CA THR A 5 -12.17 14.10 -2.24
C THR A 5 -12.52 13.89 -0.77
N LYS A 6 -13.82 13.78 -0.45
CA LYS A 6 -14.28 13.50 0.92
C LYS A 6 -13.81 12.14 1.41
N PHE A 7 -13.86 11.11 0.57
CA PHE A 7 -13.36 9.77 0.90
C PHE A 7 -11.88 9.82 1.28
N ILE A 8 -11.02 10.39 0.43
CA ILE A 8 -9.58 10.48 0.69
C ILE A 8 -9.29 11.23 2.00
N ILE A 9 -9.94 12.37 2.22
CA ILE A 9 -9.76 13.17 3.44
C ILE A 9 -10.22 12.41 4.68
N ASN A 10 -11.46 11.89 4.67
CA ASN A 10 -12.05 11.23 5.83
C ASN A 10 -11.29 9.96 6.21
N THR A 11 -10.93 9.13 5.23
CA THR A 11 -10.13 7.92 5.48
C THR A 11 -8.77 8.28 6.05
N SER A 12 -8.13 9.35 5.58
CA SER A 12 -6.84 9.79 6.13
C SER A 12 -6.99 10.27 7.58
N VAL A 13 -8.03 11.06 7.87
CA VAL A 13 -8.37 11.54 9.21
C VAL A 13 -8.61 10.38 10.18
N GLU A 14 -9.39 9.38 9.74
CA GLU A 14 -9.68 8.17 10.51
C GLU A 14 -8.42 7.33 10.74
N TYR A 15 -7.64 7.06 9.69
CA TYR A 15 -6.43 6.24 9.76
C TYR A 15 -5.40 6.83 10.72
N PHE A 16 -5.16 8.14 10.66
CA PHE A 16 -4.17 8.81 11.50
C PHE A 16 -4.73 9.27 12.86
N SER A 17 -6.04 9.11 13.12
CA SER A 17 -6.71 9.71 14.27
C SER A 17 -6.41 11.22 14.43
N ALA A 18 -6.27 11.91 13.30
CA ALA A 18 -5.87 13.32 13.26
C ALA A 18 -7.09 14.24 13.22
N ARG A 19 -6.87 15.55 13.36
CA ARG A 19 -7.93 16.55 13.14
C ARG A 19 -7.89 17.05 11.70
N LEU A 20 -9.06 17.41 11.16
CA LEU A 20 -9.15 18.05 9.85
C LEU A 20 -8.31 19.34 9.83
N PRO A 21 -7.49 19.58 8.79
CA PRO A 21 -6.81 20.86 8.62
C PRO A 21 -7.88 21.93 8.38
N GLY A 22 -7.85 23.01 9.17
CA GLY A 22 -8.81 24.12 9.05
C GLY A 22 -8.50 25.00 7.83
N SER A 23 -7.49 25.86 7.94
CA SER A 23 -7.14 26.86 6.91
C SER A 23 -6.34 26.32 5.73
N GLU A 24 -5.69 25.16 5.88
CA GLU A 24 -4.89 24.51 4.81
C GLU A 24 -5.73 23.52 3.99
N LEU A 25 -7.03 23.43 4.28
CA LEU A 25 -7.94 22.52 3.60
C LEU A 25 -7.97 22.76 2.09
N ASP A 26 -7.80 24.01 1.66
CA ASP A 26 -7.84 24.39 0.25
C ASP A 26 -6.63 23.86 -0.53
N GLU A 27 -5.42 23.96 0.03
CA GLU A 27 -4.19 23.41 -0.59
C GLU A 27 -4.24 21.88 -0.64
N GLN A 28 -4.67 21.24 0.46
CA GLN A 28 -4.80 19.78 0.50
C GLN A 28 -5.90 19.29 -0.46
N THR A 29 -6.99 20.04 -0.57
CA THR A 29 -8.07 19.75 -1.54
C THR A 29 -7.57 19.88 -2.97
N ALA A 30 -6.78 20.92 -3.28
CA ALA A 30 -6.20 21.12 -4.61
C ALA A 30 -5.29 19.95 -5.01
N MET A 31 -4.42 19.48 -4.11
CA MET A 31 -3.58 18.31 -4.34
C MET A 31 -4.41 17.06 -4.65
N ILE A 32 -5.50 16.84 -3.92
CA ILE A 32 -6.38 15.69 -4.17
C ILE A 32 -7.11 15.82 -5.51
N LEU A 33 -7.59 17.02 -5.86
CA LEU A 33 -8.26 17.27 -7.13
C LEU A 33 -7.31 17.02 -8.30
N GLU A 34 -6.08 17.52 -8.22
CA GLU A 34 -5.06 17.27 -9.24
C GLU A 34 -4.82 15.77 -9.44
N PHE A 35 -4.68 15.02 -8.34
CA PHE A 35 -4.59 13.56 -8.40
C PHE A 35 -5.80 12.93 -9.08
N LEU A 36 -7.02 13.37 -8.78
CA LEU A 36 -8.23 12.77 -9.36
C LEU A 36 -8.36 13.07 -10.85
N GLU A 37 -7.99 14.28 -11.27
CA GLU A 37 -8.17 14.79 -12.63
C GLU A 37 -7.07 14.35 -13.61
N GLN A 38 -5.82 14.26 -13.18
CA GLN A 38 -4.70 13.87 -14.06
C GLN A 38 -4.56 12.35 -14.13
N GLU A 39 -4.71 11.75 -15.30
CA GLU A 39 -4.63 10.30 -15.48
C GLU A 39 -3.24 9.72 -15.17
N GLU A 40 -2.18 10.50 -15.40
CA GLU A 40 -0.78 10.13 -15.12
C GLU A 40 -0.51 9.99 -13.62
N LEU A 41 -1.26 10.72 -12.79
CA LEU A 41 -1.21 10.63 -11.34
C LEU A 41 -2.02 9.42 -10.88
N THR A 42 -1.34 8.28 -10.81
CA THR A 42 -1.95 6.99 -10.43
C THR A 42 -1.97 6.76 -8.93
N VAL A 43 -1.18 7.49 -8.14
CA VAL A 43 -1.05 7.36 -6.69
C VAL A 43 -0.96 8.73 -6.00
N ILE A 44 -1.60 8.86 -4.85
CA ILE A 44 -1.39 9.95 -3.90
C ILE A 44 -1.18 9.36 -2.50
N SER A 45 -0.23 9.92 -1.76
CA SER A 45 0.05 9.55 -0.37
C SER A 45 -0.53 10.57 0.59
N ALA A 46 -0.93 10.09 1.76
CA ALA A 46 -1.26 10.89 2.93
C ALA A 46 -0.27 10.54 4.04
N VAL A 47 0.33 11.57 4.62
CA VAL A 47 1.31 11.45 5.71
C VAL A 47 0.86 12.31 6.87
N HIS A 48 0.92 11.77 8.08
CA HIS A 48 0.70 12.54 9.29
C HIS A 48 2.01 13.10 9.84
N SER A 49 2.09 14.41 9.95
CA SER A 49 3.25 15.08 10.55
C SER A 49 3.07 15.15 12.06
N SER A 50 3.89 14.40 12.80
CA SER A 50 3.87 14.39 14.26
C SER A 50 4.20 15.74 14.90
N SER A 51 4.88 16.64 14.17
CA SER A 51 5.28 17.96 14.68
C SER A 51 4.15 18.97 14.73
N ASP A 52 3.19 18.90 13.81
CA ASP A 52 2.07 19.85 13.74
C ASP A 52 0.69 19.17 13.85
N GLY A 53 0.65 17.83 13.92
CA GLY A 53 -0.58 17.03 14.04
C GLY A 53 -1.43 17.02 12.77
N LYS A 54 -0.84 17.39 11.62
CA LYS A 54 -1.57 17.58 10.36
C LYS A 54 -1.33 16.45 9.38
N ILE A 55 -2.30 16.25 8.50
CA ILE A 55 -2.18 15.37 7.35
C ILE A 55 -1.77 16.20 6.14
N ARG A 56 -0.77 15.72 5.41
CA ARG A 56 -0.34 16.30 4.13
C ARG A 56 -0.45 15.26 3.03
N PHE A 57 -0.86 15.70 1.85
CA PHE A 57 -0.96 14.87 0.67
C PHE A 57 0.21 15.12 -0.30
N HIS A 58 0.73 14.06 -0.90
CA HIS A 58 1.81 14.14 -1.89
C HIS A 58 1.61 13.18 -3.06
N HIS A 59 1.98 13.59 -4.28
CA HIS A 59 1.95 12.73 -5.48
C HIS A 59 3.09 11.70 -5.56
N ARG A 60 3.92 11.62 -4.51
CA ARG A 60 5.05 10.68 -4.41
C ARG A 60 4.84 9.74 -3.24
N ILE A 61 5.46 8.57 -3.32
CA ILE A 61 5.53 7.65 -2.19
C ILE A 61 6.57 8.21 -1.19
N PRO A 62 6.15 8.54 0.03
CA PRO A 62 7.02 9.10 1.06
C PRO A 62 7.96 8.03 1.63
N SER A 63 9.07 8.47 2.22
CA SER A 63 10.04 7.63 2.95
C SER A 63 9.62 7.31 4.38
N GLU A 64 8.51 7.89 4.83
CA GLU A 64 8.02 7.89 6.19
C GLU A 64 7.56 6.50 6.63
N GLU A 65 7.66 6.22 7.93
CA GLU A 65 7.35 4.90 8.48
C GLU A 65 5.86 4.57 8.45
N LEU A 66 4.98 5.58 8.48
CA LEU A 66 3.54 5.42 8.45
C LEU A 66 2.94 6.30 7.36
N CYS A 67 2.37 5.68 6.34
CA CYS A 67 1.76 6.37 5.22
C CYS A 67 0.51 5.63 4.73
N LEU A 68 -0.50 6.39 4.32
CA LEU A 68 -1.69 5.87 3.64
C LEU A 68 -1.60 6.22 2.16
N LEU A 69 -1.69 5.24 1.28
CA LEU A 69 -1.71 5.43 -0.17
C LEU A 69 -3.11 5.24 -0.72
N PHE A 70 -3.50 6.13 -1.63
CA PHE A 70 -4.66 5.97 -2.49
C PHE A 70 -4.17 5.79 -3.92
N TYR A 71 -4.73 4.82 -4.64
CA TYR A 71 -4.34 4.55 -6.02
C TYR A 71 -5.56 4.36 -6.92
N LYS A 72 -5.43 4.76 -8.18
CA LYS A 72 -6.45 4.51 -9.21
C LYS A 72 -6.35 3.06 -9.65
N VAL A 73 -7.44 2.31 -9.52
CA VAL A 73 -7.52 0.92 -9.97
C VAL A 73 -7.56 0.90 -11.50
N PRO A 74 -6.57 0.29 -12.18
CA PRO A 74 -6.58 0.18 -13.63
C PRO A 74 -7.79 -0.62 -14.11
N GLN A 75 -8.58 -0.04 -15.01
CA GLN A 75 -9.73 -0.72 -15.61
C GLN A 75 -9.27 -1.49 -16.85
N VAL A 76 -8.80 -2.72 -16.67
CA VAL A 76 -8.38 -3.57 -17.80
C VAL A 76 -9.62 -4.21 -18.44
N GLY A 77 -9.87 -3.95 -19.72
CA GLY A 77 -10.92 -4.61 -20.51
C GLY A 77 -12.26 -3.88 -20.63
N HIS A 78 -12.41 -2.71 -19.99
CA HIS A 78 -13.52 -1.81 -20.34
C HIS A 78 -13.11 -1.05 -21.60
N ASN A 79 -13.67 -1.44 -22.74
CA ASN A 79 -13.68 -0.58 -23.92
C ASN A 79 -14.14 0.80 -23.46
N HIS A 80 -13.37 1.84 -23.78
CA HIS A 80 -13.67 3.27 -23.59
C HIS A 80 -14.87 3.73 -24.44
N LYS A 81 -15.93 2.93 -24.48
CA LYS A 81 -17.17 3.21 -25.17
C LYS A 81 -18.29 2.97 -24.16
N GLU A 82 -18.93 4.08 -23.82
CA GLU A 82 -20.16 4.21 -23.02
C GLU A 82 -19.96 4.35 -21.50
N GLY A 83 -19.84 5.61 -21.07
CA GLY A 83 -20.10 6.05 -19.71
C GLY A 83 -18.84 6.34 -18.90
N GLY A 84 -18.57 7.63 -18.66
CA GLY A 84 -17.51 8.15 -17.80
C GLY A 84 -17.64 7.69 -16.34
N SER A 85 -17.39 6.41 -16.10
CA SER A 85 -17.28 5.87 -14.75
C SER A 85 -15.92 6.28 -14.19
N GLU A 86 -15.95 7.10 -13.13
CA GLU A 86 -14.73 7.56 -12.48
C GLU A 86 -13.91 6.33 -12.00
N PRO A 87 -12.58 6.32 -12.17
CA PRO A 87 -11.75 5.12 -11.95
C PRO A 87 -11.75 4.71 -10.48
N LEU A 88 -12.18 3.49 -10.12
CA LEU A 88 -12.25 3.04 -8.71
C LEU A 88 -10.95 3.37 -7.94
N LEU A 89 -11.08 3.81 -6.68
CA LEU A 89 -9.92 4.07 -5.82
C LEU A 89 -9.66 2.90 -4.88
N GLY A 90 -8.42 2.42 -4.86
CA GLY A 90 -7.92 1.49 -3.86
C GLY A 90 -7.14 2.20 -2.76
N ILE A 91 -6.96 1.50 -1.63
CA ILE A 91 -6.21 1.97 -0.47
C ILE A 91 -5.12 0.95 -0.13
N LEU A 92 -3.93 1.43 0.23
CA LEU A 92 -2.84 0.63 0.77
C LEU A 92 -2.21 1.34 1.97
N THR A 93 -1.93 0.62 3.05
CA THR A 93 -1.16 1.13 4.18
C THR A 93 0.31 0.75 4.04
N LEU A 94 1.19 1.70 4.35
CA LEU A 94 2.63 1.48 4.48
C LEU A 94 2.99 1.62 5.96
N GLU A 95 3.49 0.54 6.55
CA GLU A 95 3.81 0.45 7.98
C GLU A 95 5.26 -0.02 8.18
N GLY A 96 6.06 0.79 8.87
CA GLY A 96 7.50 0.63 9.06
C GLY A 96 8.31 0.75 7.77
N GLY A 97 7.86 1.63 6.86
CA GLY A 97 8.55 1.96 5.62
C GLY A 97 8.33 0.96 4.48
N MET A 98 8.88 1.30 3.31
CA MET A 98 8.62 0.59 2.05
C MET A 98 9.04 -0.89 2.10
N VAL A 99 10.26 -1.18 2.58
CA VAL A 99 10.81 -2.54 2.64
C VAL A 99 9.93 -3.46 3.48
N LYS A 100 9.53 -3.01 4.68
CA LYS A 100 8.66 -3.79 5.59
C LYS A 100 7.25 -3.96 5.02
N SER A 101 6.73 -2.94 4.36
CA SER A 101 5.41 -2.99 3.74
C SER A 101 5.37 -4.01 2.60
N ILE A 102 6.35 -4.00 1.70
CA ILE A 102 6.46 -5.01 0.62
C ILE A 102 6.64 -6.40 1.23
N TYR A 103 7.51 -6.56 2.23
CA TYR A 103 7.70 -7.82 2.93
C TYR A 103 6.37 -8.38 3.47
N ASN A 104 5.60 -7.55 4.17
CA ASN A 104 4.30 -7.92 4.73
C ASN A 104 3.29 -8.29 3.65
N SER A 105 3.22 -7.52 2.56
CA SER A 105 2.32 -7.82 1.43
C SER A 105 2.67 -9.16 0.78
N VAL A 106 3.95 -9.42 0.51
CA VAL A 106 4.40 -10.71 -0.05
C VAL A 106 4.08 -11.85 0.92
N SER A 107 4.38 -11.68 2.20
CA SER A 107 4.18 -12.71 3.23
C SER A 107 2.70 -13.05 3.47
N ARG A 108 1.80 -12.05 3.46
CA ARG A 108 0.40 -12.23 3.85
C ARG A 108 -0.57 -12.41 2.68
N VAL A 109 -0.28 -11.81 1.53
CA VAL A 109 -1.20 -11.81 0.39
C VAL A 109 -0.75 -12.79 -0.69
N PHE A 110 0.56 -12.86 -0.95
CA PHE A 110 1.12 -13.61 -2.07
C PHE A 110 1.83 -14.91 -1.66
N SER A 111 2.00 -15.16 -0.35
CA SER A 111 2.63 -16.39 0.12
C SER A 111 1.75 -17.61 -0.14
N PRO A 112 2.31 -18.72 -0.68
CA PRO A 112 1.61 -19.99 -0.82
C PRO A 112 1.10 -20.56 0.51
N SER A 113 1.63 -20.11 1.65
CA SER A 113 1.20 -20.52 2.99
C SER A 113 0.04 -19.67 3.54
N ALA A 114 -0.10 -18.43 3.06
CA ALA A 114 -1.14 -17.51 3.55
C ALA A 114 -2.48 -17.71 2.84
N ASN A 115 -2.48 -18.27 1.63
CA ASN A 115 -3.70 -18.53 0.87
C ASN A 115 -3.63 -19.90 0.20
N SER A 116 -3.94 -20.95 0.97
CA SER A 116 -3.94 -22.35 0.52
C SER A 116 -4.85 -22.62 -0.69
N ALA A 117 -5.83 -21.76 -0.95
CA ALA A 117 -6.71 -21.80 -2.11
C ALA A 117 -6.03 -21.36 -3.43
N ARG A 118 -4.92 -20.61 -3.37
CA ARG A 118 -4.18 -20.11 -4.56
C ARG A 118 -2.83 -20.77 -4.80
N ARG A 119 -2.50 -21.81 -4.02
CA ARG A 119 -1.26 -22.60 -4.20
C ARG A 119 -1.09 -23.14 -5.62
N SER A 120 -2.18 -23.35 -6.37
CA SER A 120 -2.14 -23.84 -7.74
C SER A 120 -2.17 -22.75 -8.82
N GLU A 121 -2.37 -21.47 -8.47
CA GLU A 121 -2.42 -20.38 -9.46
C GLU A 121 -1.02 -19.88 -9.83
N TYR A 122 -0.05 -20.01 -8.93
CA TYR A 122 1.31 -19.56 -9.18
C TYR A 122 2.14 -20.71 -9.76
N GLY A 123 2.62 -20.51 -11.00
CA GLY A 123 3.64 -21.38 -11.59
C GLY A 123 4.94 -21.40 -10.77
N PRO A 124 5.83 -22.37 -11.02
CA PRO A 124 7.08 -22.52 -10.27
C PRO A 124 8.00 -21.29 -10.37
N GLU A 125 8.03 -20.63 -11.54
CA GLU A 125 8.84 -19.42 -11.74
C GLU A 125 8.39 -18.26 -10.85
N LEU A 126 7.08 -17.96 -10.84
CA LEU A 126 6.53 -16.87 -10.03
C LEU A 126 6.66 -17.18 -8.54
N SER A 127 6.47 -18.44 -8.15
CA SER A 127 6.69 -18.87 -6.76
C SER A 127 8.13 -18.63 -6.34
N GLY A 128 9.11 -19.00 -7.18
CA GLY A 128 10.53 -18.74 -6.92
C GLY A 128 10.85 -17.25 -6.81
N ILE A 129 10.24 -16.39 -7.63
CA ILE A 129 10.42 -14.93 -7.53
C ILE A 129 9.88 -14.40 -6.20
N LEU A 130 8.67 -14.80 -5.80
CA LEU A 130 8.04 -14.36 -4.56
C LEU A 130 8.82 -14.82 -3.32
N GLU A 131 9.32 -16.06 -3.34
CA GLU A 131 10.16 -16.60 -2.26
C GLU A 131 11.48 -15.85 -2.13
N ASN A 132 12.19 -15.62 -3.24
CA ASN A 132 13.43 -14.86 -3.26
C ASN A 132 13.22 -13.41 -2.79
N LEU A 133 12.15 -12.76 -3.26
CA LEU A 133 11.79 -11.41 -2.84
C LEU A 133 11.52 -11.38 -1.32
N HIS A 134 10.74 -12.31 -0.80
CA HIS A 134 10.44 -12.40 0.63
C HIS A 134 11.71 -12.62 1.47
N GLN A 135 12.61 -13.51 1.05
CA GLN A 135 13.88 -13.77 1.73
C GLN A 135 14.82 -12.56 1.73
N ASN A 136 14.96 -11.87 0.59
CA ASN A 136 15.82 -10.70 0.45
C ASN A 136 15.31 -9.52 1.29
N LEU A 137 13.99 -9.29 1.29
CA LEU A 137 13.36 -8.27 2.13
C LEU A 137 13.48 -8.63 3.61
N GLY A 138 13.25 -9.89 3.99
CA GLY A 138 13.42 -10.36 5.35
C GLY A 138 14.84 -10.14 5.87
N SER A 139 15.84 -10.47 5.04
CA SER A 139 17.25 -10.23 5.35
C SER A 139 17.59 -8.75 5.52
N SER A 140 17.05 -7.89 4.64
CA SER A 140 17.22 -6.43 4.74
C SER A 140 16.61 -5.85 6.01
N LEU A 141 15.56 -6.49 6.54
CA LEU A 141 14.91 -6.12 7.81
C LEU A 141 15.59 -6.75 9.03
N GLY A 142 16.67 -7.53 8.85
CA GLY A 142 17.34 -8.25 9.92
C GLY A 142 16.53 -9.40 10.51
N LEU A 143 15.51 -9.90 9.79
CA LEU A 143 14.73 -11.04 10.25
C LEU A 143 15.54 -12.32 10.11
N PRO A 144 15.46 -13.23 11.10
CA PRO A 144 16.11 -14.52 10.99
C PRO A 144 15.52 -15.28 9.79
N GLN A 145 16.41 -15.83 8.95
CA GLN A 145 16.05 -16.76 7.90
C GLN A 145 15.34 -17.95 8.54
N SER A 146 14.00 -18.01 8.44
CA SER A 146 13.25 -19.17 8.93
C SER A 146 13.54 -20.35 8.00
N GLY A 147 14.61 -21.07 8.28
CA GLY A 147 15.13 -22.16 7.47
C GLY A 147 16.07 -23.05 8.27
N GLY A 148 15.51 -23.80 9.23
CA GLY A 148 16.21 -24.85 9.94
C GLY A 148 15.40 -25.32 11.15
N LEU A 149 14.58 -26.36 10.98
CA LEU A 149 14.16 -27.19 12.12
C LEU A 149 15.41 -27.47 12.98
N PRO A 150 15.38 -27.29 14.31
CA PRO A 150 16.44 -27.82 15.13
C PRO A 150 16.44 -29.33 14.91
N SER A 151 17.46 -29.84 14.22
CA SER A 151 17.72 -31.27 14.18
C SER A 151 17.91 -31.70 15.64
N THR A 152 16.86 -32.28 16.22
CA THR A 152 16.94 -33.04 17.44
C THR A 152 18.02 -34.09 17.20
N LYS A 153 19.21 -33.86 17.79
CA LYS A 153 20.21 -34.90 17.92
C LYS A 153 19.58 -35.99 18.78
N ILE A 154 19.10 -37.03 18.12
CA ILE A 154 18.81 -38.31 18.75
C ILE A 154 20.18 -38.89 19.12
N ASN A 155 20.61 -38.64 20.36
CA ASN A 155 21.70 -39.41 20.94
C ASN A 155 21.17 -40.79 21.29
N LYS A 156 21.68 -41.79 20.59
CA LYS A 156 21.69 -43.19 21.01
C LYS A 156 22.56 -43.36 22.26
#